data_AF-A0A6L4ZJG7-F1
#
_entry.id   AF-A0A6L4ZJG7-F1
#
_cell.length_a   1.000
_cell.length_b   1.000
_cell.length_c   1.000
_cell.angle_alpha   90.00
_cell.angle_beta   90.00
_cell.angle_gamma   90.00
#
_symmetry.space_group_name_H-M   'P 1'
#
loop_
_entity.id
_entity.type
_entity.pdbx_description
1 polymer ?
#
loop_
_entity_poly.entity_id
_entity_poly.type
_entity_poly.pdbx_seq_one_letter_code
_entity_poly.pdbx_strand_id
1 'polypeptide(L)'
;MEQPKHNYFKDKEQQALSPKKLLLLIGIPATIGILVMGANEVFSYFGATKTSSVITQPTVNSIVSNAPKGVNFYNEVIKPYIEDLRTKLSEGKFEELDKIAESLRASKETFPGGEWKLEVFYDAISSLNDAINDEFWEINIKTLETWVKERPESITARVALGSLWDQYAWKARGTGYASEVSEENFRLFYERLEKGEIVLNEAKKLPVKCPIWYEMMLSVAHSTGWDKEHYNRLFEEAIKTEPYYSQFYRGKIVYLLPQWYGERGDLEKFAEQTYQR
;
A
#
# COMPACT_ATOMS: atom_id res chain seq x y z
N MET A 1 -0.13 1.42 21.48
CA MET A 1 -1.52 1.72 21.92
C MET A 1 -2.35 0.56 21.39
N GLU A 2 -2.82 -0.33 22.26
CA GLU A 2 -3.66 -1.46 21.84
C GLU A 2 -5.12 -1.02 21.80
N GLN A 3 -5.75 -1.21 20.63
CA GLN A 3 -7.18 -1.10 20.40
C GLN A 3 -7.81 -2.51 20.42
N PRO A 4 -9.09 -2.65 20.79
CA PRO A 4 -9.79 -3.93 20.70
C PRO A 4 -9.89 -4.37 19.23
N LYS A 5 -9.56 -5.64 18.95
CA LYS A 5 -9.64 -6.27 17.61
C LYS A 5 -11.08 -6.28 17.10
N HIS A 6 -11.53 -5.18 16.50
CA HIS A 6 -12.87 -5.02 15.94
C HIS A 6 -12.88 -5.48 14.48
N ASN A 7 -13.68 -6.49 14.15
CA ASN A 7 -13.77 -7.01 12.80
C ASN A 7 -14.69 -6.12 11.94
N TYR A 8 -14.15 -4.97 11.52
CA TYR A 8 -14.87 -3.97 10.73
C TYR A 8 -15.60 -4.55 9.51
N PHE A 9 -14.98 -5.53 8.84
CA PHE A 9 -15.55 -6.17 7.64
C PHE A 9 -16.79 -7.02 7.93
N LYS A 10 -16.85 -7.73 9.08
CA LYS A 10 -18.04 -8.50 9.47
C LYS A 10 -19.23 -7.60 9.83
N ASP A 11 -18.98 -6.42 10.40
CA ASP A 11 -20.07 -5.55 10.87
C ASP A 11 -20.73 -4.74 9.73
N LYS A 12 -19.97 -4.37 8.69
CA LYS A 12 -20.53 -3.80 7.45
C LYS A 12 -21.40 -4.79 6.67
N GLU A 13 -21.14 -6.10 6.78
CA GLU A 13 -21.98 -7.14 6.19
C GLU A 13 -23.37 -7.20 6.86
N GLN A 14 -23.42 -7.01 8.19
CA GLN A 14 -24.68 -6.95 8.94
C GLN A 14 -25.47 -5.65 8.71
N GLN A 15 -24.78 -4.55 8.37
CA GLN A 15 -25.39 -3.25 8.07
C GLN A 15 -25.70 -3.05 6.58
N ALA A 16 -25.29 -3.97 5.70
CA ALA A 16 -25.61 -3.90 4.29
C ALA A 16 -27.13 -4.11 4.08
N LEU A 17 -27.81 -3.05 3.64
CA LEU A 17 -29.20 -3.11 3.18
C LEU A 17 -29.35 -4.24 2.16
N SER A 18 -30.36 -5.10 2.34
CA SER A 18 -30.60 -6.24 1.46
C SER A 18 -30.62 -5.80 -0.01
N PRO A 19 -30.17 -6.64 -0.97
CA PRO A 19 -30.11 -6.28 -2.40
C PRO A 19 -31.42 -5.73 -2.95
N LYS A 20 -32.56 -6.17 -2.37
CA LYS A 20 -33.90 -5.71 -2.73
C LYS A 20 -34.22 -4.27 -2.34
N LYS A 21 -33.57 -3.70 -1.31
CA LYS A 21 -33.73 -2.29 -0.92
C LYS A 21 -32.84 -1.35 -1.75
N LEU A 22 -31.70 -1.84 -2.25
CA LEU A 22 -30.79 -1.06 -3.11
C LEU A 22 -31.36 -0.84 -4.52
N LEU A 23 -32.12 -1.82 -5.04
CA LEU A 23 -32.78 -1.79 -6.35
C LEU A 23 -33.92 -0.75 -6.48
N LEU A 24 -34.39 -0.15 -5.38
CA LEU A 24 -35.43 0.88 -5.43
C LEU A 24 -34.89 2.31 -5.47
N LEU A 25 -33.58 2.51 -5.26
CA LEU A 25 -32.94 3.83 -5.20
C LEU A 25 -32.07 4.15 -6.42
N ILE A 26 -31.83 3.19 -7.31
CA ILE A 26 -31.05 3.41 -8.53
C ILE A 26 -31.69 2.60 -9.65
N GLY A 27 -32.57 3.23 -10.41
CA GLY A 27 -33.07 2.65 -11.66
C GLY A 27 -32.01 2.80 -12.75
N ILE A 28 -31.38 1.69 -13.15
CA ILE A 28 -30.86 1.35 -14.50
C ILE A 28 -30.32 -0.11 -14.46
N PRO A 29 -30.49 -0.92 -15.53
CA PRO A 29 -30.36 -2.37 -15.48
C PRO A 29 -28.93 -2.87 -15.67
N ALA A 30 -28.68 -4.07 -15.14
CA ALA A 30 -27.46 -4.85 -15.26
C ALA A 30 -27.04 -5.13 -16.72
N THR A 31 -25.74 -4.95 -17.04
CA THR A 31 -24.92 -5.81 -17.92
C THR A 31 -23.49 -5.24 -18.02
N ILE A 32 -22.51 -6.11 -18.32
CA ILE A 32 -21.06 -5.87 -18.54
C ILE A 32 -20.27 -5.90 -17.21
N GLY A 33 -19.30 -6.79 -16.97
CA GLY A 33 -18.37 -7.47 -17.87
C GLY A 33 -16.97 -7.14 -17.35
N ILE A 34 -16.27 -8.16 -16.84
CA ILE A 34 -14.96 -8.12 -16.16
C ILE A 34 -13.93 -7.25 -16.90
N LEU A 35 -13.22 -6.37 -16.18
CA LEU A 35 -11.89 -5.90 -16.59
C LEU A 35 -11.00 -5.57 -15.38
N VAL A 36 -9.81 -6.15 -15.43
CA VAL A 36 -8.65 -6.05 -14.52
C VAL A 36 -8.13 -4.60 -14.45
N MET A 37 -7.74 -4.11 -13.27
CA MET A 37 -6.91 -2.90 -13.17
C MET A 37 -5.82 -3.01 -12.10
N GLY A 38 -4.57 -3.00 -12.58
CA GLY A 38 -3.37 -2.72 -11.79
C GLY A 38 -3.21 -1.21 -11.54
N ALA A 39 -2.19 -0.86 -10.75
CA ALA A 39 -2.01 0.41 -10.04
C ALA A 39 -1.94 1.73 -10.86
N ASN A 40 -2.24 1.74 -12.17
CA ASN A 40 -2.11 2.93 -13.04
C ASN A 40 -3.42 3.68 -13.38
N GLU A 41 -4.60 3.27 -12.90
CA GLU A 41 -5.88 3.91 -13.29
C GLU A 41 -6.66 4.61 -12.15
N VAL A 42 -5.97 5.32 -11.25
CA VAL A 42 -6.66 6.13 -10.21
C VAL A 42 -7.35 7.40 -10.78
N PHE A 43 -7.21 7.71 -12.07
CA PHE A 43 -7.61 9.02 -12.63
C PHE A 43 -9.06 9.16 -13.19
N SER A 44 -9.91 8.13 -13.20
CA SER A 44 -11.19 8.21 -13.94
C SER A 44 -12.46 8.52 -13.11
N TYR A 45 -12.36 8.85 -11.81
CA TYR A 45 -13.55 8.95 -10.93
C TYR A 45 -14.18 10.36 -10.78
N PHE A 46 -13.71 11.40 -11.46
CA PHE A 46 -14.40 12.72 -11.46
C PHE A 46 -15.10 12.97 -12.81
N GLY A 47 -16.40 12.65 -12.89
CA GLY A 47 -17.22 12.86 -14.09
C GLY A 47 -17.87 14.25 -14.16
N ALA A 48 -18.30 14.68 -15.36
CA ALA A 48 -19.53 15.48 -15.56
C ALA A 48 -19.89 15.77 -17.04
N THR A 49 -21.16 15.52 -17.32
CA THR A 49 -22.13 16.20 -18.21
C THR A 49 -21.71 17.31 -19.20
N LYS A 50 -22.22 17.11 -20.41
CA LYS A 50 -22.31 18.00 -21.58
C LYS A 50 -22.80 19.43 -21.25
N THR A 51 -21.95 20.43 -21.47
CA THR A 51 -22.36 21.77 -21.98
C THR A 51 -21.23 22.32 -22.84
N SER A 52 -21.54 22.63 -24.11
CA SER A 52 -20.61 23.21 -25.08
C SER A 52 -20.33 24.67 -24.75
N SER A 53 -19.05 25.02 -24.59
CA SER A 53 -18.51 26.26 -25.15
C SER A 53 -17.07 26.00 -25.60
N VAL A 54 -16.81 26.36 -26.84
CA VAL A 54 -15.60 26.03 -27.60
C VAL A 54 -14.43 26.84 -27.05
N ILE A 55 -13.53 26.19 -26.32
CA ILE A 55 -12.14 26.59 -26.21
C ILE A 55 -11.32 25.38 -26.66
N THR A 56 -10.83 25.42 -27.90
CA THR A 56 -9.97 24.37 -28.45
C THR A 56 -8.64 24.37 -27.70
N GLN A 57 -8.54 23.55 -26.66
CA GLN A 57 -7.25 23.17 -26.08
C GLN A 57 -6.56 22.18 -27.02
N PRO A 58 -5.25 22.32 -27.26
CA PRO A 58 -4.51 21.38 -28.09
C PRO A 58 -4.61 19.99 -27.47
N THR A 59 -4.97 19.00 -28.28
CA THR A 59 -5.02 17.61 -27.86
C THR A 59 -3.63 17.18 -27.38
N VAL A 60 -3.58 16.38 -26.31
CA VAL A 60 -2.38 15.83 -25.66
C VAL A 60 -1.43 15.11 -26.63
N ASN A 61 -1.86 14.83 -27.85
CA ASN A 61 -1.05 14.31 -28.95
C ASN A 61 -0.05 15.30 -29.56
N SER A 62 0.01 16.57 -29.12
CA SER A 62 0.99 17.56 -29.63
C SER A 62 2.14 17.93 -28.68
N ILE A 63 2.23 17.31 -27.49
CA ILE A 63 3.39 17.52 -26.58
C ILE A 63 4.34 16.31 -26.55
N VAL A 64 3.95 15.18 -27.16
CA VAL A 64 4.85 14.03 -27.36
C VAL A 64 5.10 13.83 -28.86
N SER A 65 5.82 14.75 -29.49
CA SER A 65 6.25 14.56 -30.89
C SER A 65 7.73 14.83 -31.14
N ASN A 66 8.59 14.76 -30.12
CA ASN A 66 10.05 14.73 -30.27
C ASN A 66 10.77 14.01 -29.11
N ALA A 67 10.15 13.04 -28.45
CA ALA A 67 10.90 12.11 -27.60
C ALA A 67 11.54 11.05 -28.52
N PRO A 68 12.87 10.85 -28.46
CA PRO A 68 13.50 9.79 -29.24
C PRO A 68 12.88 8.44 -28.82
N LYS A 69 12.66 7.53 -29.79
CA LYS A 69 12.34 6.13 -29.49
C LYS A 69 13.50 5.55 -28.67
N GLY A 70 13.43 5.59 -27.33
CA GLY A 70 14.62 5.38 -26.51
C GLY A 70 14.29 5.04 -25.05
N VAL A 71 14.95 3.99 -24.57
CA VAL A 71 15.09 3.54 -23.18
C VAL A 71 13.79 3.19 -22.43
N ASN A 72 13.60 1.90 -22.17
CA ASN A 72 12.61 1.46 -21.18
C ASN A 72 13.24 1.60 -19.80
N PHE A 73 12.99 2.73 -19.13
CA PHE A 73 13.56 3.09 -17.83
C PHE A 73 13.39 1.98 -16.77
N TYR A 74 12.24 1.30 -16.74
CA TYR A 74 12.01 0.19 -15.83
C TYR A 74 12.98 -0.97 -16.12
N ASN A 75 13.09 -1.40 -17.38
CA ASN A 75 13.94 -2.55 -17.74
C ASN A 75 15.44 -2.26 -17.61
N GLU A 76 15.85 -1.02 -17.83
CA GLU A 76 17.27 -0.65 -17.86
C GLU A 76 17.81 -0.18 -16.51
N VAL A 77 16.94 0.30 -15.61
CA VAL A 77 17.37 0.89 -14.33
C VAL A 77 16.74 0.17 -13.13
N ILE A 78 15.41 0.12 -13.06
CA ILE A 78 14.71 -0.40 -11.87
C ILE A 78 14.86 -1.93 -11.77
N LYS A 79 14.67 -2.66 -12.86
CA LYS A 79 14.71 -4.12 -12.86
C LYS A 79 16.08 -4.68 -12.42
N PRO A 80 17.22 -4.24 -12.97
CA PRO A 80 18.54 -4.69 -12.51
C PRO A 80 18.79 -4.35 -11.03
N TYR A 81 18.29 -3.20 -10.57
CA TYR A 81 18.36 -2.81 -9.16
C TYR A 81 17.59 -3.78 -8.26
N ILE A 82 16.35 -4.14 -8.62
CA ILE A 82 15.54 -5.14 -7.89
C ILE A 82 16.24 -6.51 -7.88
N GLU A 83 16.78 -6.95 -9.03
CA GLU A 83 17.47 -8.25 -9.15
C GLU A 83 18.73 -8.32 -8.28
N ASP A 84 19.50 -7.24 -8.19
CA ASP A 84 20.66 -7.15 -7.31
C ASP A 84 20.28 -7.27 -5.82
N LEU A 85 19.22 -6.55 -5.41
CA LEU A 85 18.72 -6.62 -4.03
C LEU A 85 18.19 -8.00 -3.65
N ARG A 86 17.45 -8.65 -4.56
CA ARG A 86 16.94 -10.02 -4.37
C ARG A 86 18.06 -11.03 -4.31
N THR A 87 19.10 -10.86 -5.13
CA THR A 87 20.31 -11.70 -5.07
C THR A 87 20.98 -11.56 -3.70
N LYS A 88 21.22 -10.33 -3.23
CA LYS A 88 21.77 -10.06 -1.89
C LYS A 88 20.95 -10.69 -0.78
N LEU A 89 19.62 -10.62 -0.85
CA LEU A 89 18.73 -11.25 0.12
C LEU A 89 18.89 -12.77 0.14
N SER A 90 18.88 -13.41 -1.04
CA SER A 90 19.05 -14.87 -1.17
C SER A 90 20.42 -15.38 -0.71
N GLU A 91 21.45 -14.56 -0.81
CA GLU A 91 22.81 -14.85 -0.36
C GLU A 91 23.03 -14.54 1.13
N GLY A 92 22.01 -14.04 1.85
CA GLY A 92 22.13 -13.67 3.27
C GLY A 92 23.02 -12.44 3.52
N LYS A 93 23.20 -11.56 2.52
CA LYS A 93 24.00 -10.32 2.61
C LYS A 93 23.26 -9.22 3.39
N PHE A 94 22.81 -9.56 4.58
CA PHE A 94 21.96 -8.73 5.44
C PHE A 94 22.61 -7.41 5.85
N GLU A 95 23.91 -7.41 6.16
CA GLU A 95 24.63 -6.18 6.50
C GLU A 95 24.71 -5.21 5.31
N GLU A 96 24.89 -5.73 4.10
CA GLU A 96 24.90 -4.88 2.89
C GLU A 96 23.53 -4.27 2.64
N LEU A 97 22.45 -5.05 2.78
CA LEU A 97 21.08 -4.56 2.65
C LEU A 97 20.74 -3.50 3.71
N ASP A 98 21.19 -3.69 4.95
CA ASP A 98 21.03 -2.69 6.01
C ASP A 98 21.71 -1.37 5.67
N LYS A 99 22.95 -1.42 5.17
CA LYS A 99 23.71 -0.22 4.74
C LYS A 99 23.03 0.49 3.57
N ILE A 100 22.50 -0.26 2.60
CA ILE A 100 21.75 0.32 1.47
C ILE A 100 20.51 1.04 2.01
N ALA A 101 19.70 0.39 2.83
CA ALA A 101 18.49 0.99 3.39
C ALA A 101 18.76 2.20 4.29
N GLU A 102 19.84 2.17 5.08
CA GLU A 102 20.30 3.31 5.88
C GLU A 102 20.67 4.50 5.00
N SER A 103 21.49 4.28 3.97
CA SER A 103 21.88 5.32 3.01
C SER A 103 20.66 5.94 2.32
N LEU A 104 19.74 5.11 1.81
CA LEU A 104 18.53 5.57 1.12
C LEU A 104 17.57 6.34 2.03
N ARG A 105 17.46 5.98 3.31
CA ARG A 105 16.70 6.76 4.30
C ARG A 105 17.30 8.13 4.54
N ALA A 106 18.63 8.21 4.62
CA ALA A 106 19.32 9.47 4.85
C ALA A 106 19.28 10.39 3.62
N SER A 107 19.48 9.83 2.43
CA SER A 107 19.56 10.59 1.17
C SER A 107 18.20 10.95 0.58
N LYS A 108 17.16 10.17 0.89
CA LYS A 108 15.80 10.33 0.34
C LYS A 108 15.78 10.34 -1.20
N GLU A 109 16.70 9.59 -1.80
CA GLU A 109 16.85 9.56 -3.24
C GLU A 109 15.63 8.96 -3.94
N THR A 110 15.27 9.57 -5.07
CA THR A 110 14.21 9.09 -5.96
C THR A 110 14.77 8.68 -7.31
N PHE A 111 14.07 7.78 -7.99
CA PHE A 111 14.26 7.56 -9.42
C PHE A 111 13.71 8.76 -10.22
N PRO A 112 14.15 8.96 -11.48
CA PRO A 112 13.41 9.76 -12.45
C PRO A 112 11.93 9.37 -12.47
N GLY A 113 11.04 10.33 -12.15
CA GLY A 113 9.60 10.08 -11.95
C GLY A 113 9.12 10.26 -10.51
N GLY A 114 10.05 10.39 -9.55
CA GLY A 114 9.74 10.73 -8.15
C GLY A 114 9.47 9.54 -7.23
N GLU A 115 9.53 8.31 -7.75
CA GLU A 115 9.45 7.09 -6.94
C GLU A 115 10.67 6.98 -6.02
N TRP A 116 10.43 6.74 -4.73
CA TRP A 116 11.51 6.66 -3.75
C TRP A 116 12.29 5.37 -3.95
N LYS A 117 13.62 5.46 -4.05
CA LYS A 117 14.46 4.25 -4.14
C LYS A 117 14.31 3.35 -2.91
N LEU A 118 14.04 3.96 -1.75
CA LEU A 118 13.77 3.21 -0.52
C LEU A 118 12.51 2.37 -0.62
N GLU A 119 11.45 2.87 -1.26
CA GLU A 119 10.20 2.13 -1.48
C GLU A 119 10.48 0.91 -2.35
N VAL A 120 11.08 1.11 -3.53
CA VAL A 120 11.50 0.04 -4.44
C VAL A 120 12.44 -0.95 -3.75
N PHE A 121 13.32 -0.48 -2.86
CA PHE A 121 14.17 -1.34 -2.06
C PHE A 121 13.34 -2.30 -1.18
N TYR A 122 12.36 -1.78 -0.43
CA TYR A 122 11.52 -2.62 0.42
C TYR A 122 10.64 -3.54 -0.43
N ASP A 123 10.09 -3.07 -1.54
CA ASP A 123 9.34 -3.90 -2.47
C ASP A 123 10.20 -5.03 -3.04
N ALA A 124 11.47 -4.78 -3.38
CA ALA A 124 12.35 -5.82 -3.89
C ALA A 124 12.57 -6.97 -2.89
N ILE A 125 12.69 -6.64 -1.59
CA ILE A 125 13.04 -7.60 -0.53
C ILE A 125 11.84 -8.14 0.25
N SER A 126 10.65 -7.55 0.08
CA SER A 126 9.40 -7.96 0.74
C SER A 126 8.29 -8.33 -0.23
N SER A 127 8.32 -7.85 -1.48
CA SER A 127 7.34 -8.17 -2.51
C SER A 127 7.87 -9.26 -3.43
N LEU A 128 7.14 -10.37 -3.43
CA LEU A 128 7.39 -11.48 -4.33
C LEU A 128 6.59 -11.27 -5.59
N ASN A 129 7.28 -11.37 -6.72
CA ASN A 129 6.69 -11.37 -8.06
C ASN A 129 5.68 -12.52 -8.15
N ASP A 130 4.39 -12.24 -7.92
CA ASP A 130 3.23 -13.14 -8.00
C ASP A 130 3.56 -14.64 -7.86
N ALA A 131 4.27 -15.01 -6.80
CA ALA A 131 4.73 -16.37 -6.65
C ALA A 131 3.50 -17.27 -6.47
N ILE A 132 3.29 -18.14 -7.45
CA ILE A 132 2.07 -18.92 -7.71
C ILE A 132 1.75 -19.91 -6.56
N ASN A 133 2.65 -20.11 -5.60
CA ASN A 133 2.50 -21.06 -4.50
C ASN A 133 2.86 -20.48 -3.10
N ASP A 134 2.30 -21.09 -2.06
CA ASP A 134 2.52 -20.68 -0.66
C ASP A 134 3.94 -20.97 -0.14
N GLU A 135 4.65 -21.93 -0.75
CA GLU A 135 6.02 -22.32 -0.38
C GLU A 135 7.00 -21.13 -0.53
N PHE A 136 6.83 -20.30 -1.56
CA PHE A 136 7.65 -19.09 -1.72
C PHE A 136 7.45 -18.09 -0.57
N TRP A 137 6.25 -17.96 -0.01
CA TRP A 137 6.00 -17.07 1.12
C TRP A 137 6.74 -17.55 2.36
N GLU A 138 6.66 -18.84 2.66
CA GLU A 138 7.33 -19.44 3.81
C GLU A 138 8.85 -19.31 3.74
N ILE A 139 9.45 -19.53 2.56
CA ILE A 139 10.89 -19.35 2.34
C ILE A 139 11.30 -17.91 2.64
N ASN A 140 10.57 -16.92 2.11
CA ASN A 140 10.93 -15.51 2.31
C ASN A 140 10.69 -15.03 3.74
N ILE A 141 9.61 -15.48 4.37
CA ILE A 141 9.37 -15.23 5.81
C ILE A 141 10.55 -15.76 6.61
N LYS A 142 10.97 -17.01 6.37
CA LYS A 142 12.11 -17.61 7.07
C LYS A 142 13.42 -16.87 6.84
N THR A 143 13.66 -16.38 5.62
CA THR A 143 14.84 -15.56 5.30
C THR A 143 14.83 -14.26 6.09
N LEU A 144 13.70 -13.55 6.13
CA LEU A 144 13.57 -12.30 6.87
C LEU A 144 13.59 -12.50 8.41
N GLU A 145 13.01 -13.59 8.91
CA GLU A 145 13.14 -14.00 10.32
C GLU A 145 14.60 -14.28 10.70
N THR A 146 15.35 -14.93 9.80
CA THR A 146 16.79 -15.15 9.98
C THR A 146 17.54 -13.82 10.05
N TRP A 147 17.24 -12.87 9.14
CA TRP A 147 17.81 -11.53 9.19
C TRP A 147 17.49 -10.82 10.52
N VAL A 148 16.23 -10.82 10.96
CA VAL A 148 15.82 -10.21 12.24
C VAL A 148 16.59 -10.84 13.42
N LYS A 149 16.79 -12.16 13.41
CA LYS A 149 17.52 -12.88 14.46
C LYS A 149 19.01 -12.55 14.48
N GLU A 150 19.65 -12.51 13.31
CA GLU A 150 21.09 -12.21 13.19
C GLU A 150 21.41 -10.73 13.43
N ARG A 151 20.46 -9.84 13.11
CA ARG A 151 20.60 -8.40 13.21
C ARG A 151 19.45 -7.82 14.07
N PRO A 152 19.47 -8.02 15.41
CA PRO A 152 18.40 -7.59 16.29
C PRO A 152 18.21 -6.06 16.36
N GLU A 153 19.15 -5.25 15.86
CA GLU A 153 18.98 -3.80 15.77
C GLU A 153 18.56 -3.33 14.35
N SER A 154 18.38 -4.26 13.41
CA SER A 154 17.92 -3.92 12.06
C SER A 154 16.42 -3.59 12.07
N ILE A 155 16.11 -2.31 11.96
CA ILE A 155 14.75 -1.85 11.61
C ILE A 155 14.38 -2.25 10.17
N THR A 156 15.38 -2.38 9.27
CA THR A 156 15.16 -2.78 7.87
C THR A 156 14.55 -4.17 7.79
N ALA A 157 15.17 -5.14 8.46
CA ALA A 157 14.70 -6.52 8.51
C ALA A 157 13.28 -6.62 9.06
N ARG A 158 12.99 -5.86 10.13
CA ARG A 158 11.67 -5.89 10.77
C ARG A 158 10.58 -5.25 9.92
N VAL A 159 10.87 -4.10 9.29
CA VAL A 159 9.90 -3.46 8.39
C VAL A 159 9.67 -4.33 7.16
N ALA A 160 10.71 -4.95 6.59
CA ALA A 160 10.56 -5.89 5.49
C ALA A 160 9.72 -7.11 5.89
N LEU A 161 9.95 -7.68 7.07
CA LEU A 161 9.16 -8.81 7.58
C LEU A 161 7.70 -8.42 7.84
N GLY A 162 7.46 -7.23 8.41
CA GLY A 162 6.12 -6.68 8.60
C GLY A 162 5.38 -6.49 7.27
N SER A 163 6.06 -5.91 6.27
CA SER A 163 5.53 -5.75 4.91
C SER A 163 5.17 -7.09 4.27
N LEU A 164 6.05 -8.10 4.38
CA LEU A 164 5.79 -9.42 3.81
C LEU A 164 4.57 -10.09 4.46
N TRP A 165 4.39 -9.95 5.78
CA TRP A 165 3.20 -10.45 6.48
C TRP A 165 1.92 -9.72 6.06
N ASP A 166 1.96 -8.39 5.88
CA ASP A 166 0.82 -7.61 5.38
C ASP A 166 0.41 -8.06 3.97
N GLN A 167 1.38 -8.18 3.06
CA GLN A 167 1.14 -8.70 1.71
C GLN A 167 0.58 -10.13 1.74
N TYR A 168 1.11 -10.99 2.61
CA TYR A 168 0.62 -12.37 2.73
C TYR A 168 -0.79 -12.45 3.33
N ALA A 169 -1.16 -11.50 4.18
CA ALA A 169 -2.53 -11.34 4.65
C ALA A 169 -3.44 -11.01 3.47
N TRP A 170 -3.12 -9.96 2.71
CA TRP A 170 -3.93 -9.55 1.55
C TRP A 170 -4.05 -10.64 0.48
N LYS A 171 -3.02 -11.47 0.29
CA LYS A 171 -3.11 -12.68 -0.53
C LYS A 171 -4.19 -13.66 -0.04
N ALA A 172 -4.29 -13.89 1.27
CA ALA A 172 -5.32 -14.76 1.84
C ALA A 172 -6.72 -14.18 1.63
N ARG A 173 -6.92 -12.89 1.93
CA ARG A 173 -8.22 -12.23 1.75
C ARG A 173 -8.66 -12.20 0.28
N GLY A 174 -7.71 -11.96 -0.62
CA GLY A 174 -7.97 -11.70 -2.03
C GLY A 174 -8.49 -10.28 -2.30
N THR A 175 -8.80 -10.01 -3.56
CA THR A 175 -9.21 -8.68 -4.07
C THR A 175 -10.72 -8.49 -4.14
N GLY A 176 -11.50 -9.52 -3.81
CA GLY A 176 -12.96 -9.49 -3.84
C GLY A 176 -13.59 -8.63 -2.74
N TYR A 177 -14.92 -8.48 -2.82
CA TYR A 177 -15.70 -7.82 -1.78
C TYR A 177 -15.67 -8.63 -0.48
N ALA A 178 -15.83 -7.97 0.66
CA ALA A 178 -15.82 -8.64 1.97
C ALA A 178 -16.82 -9.82 2.05
N SER A 179 -18.00 -9.67 1.44
CA SER A 179 -19.05 -10.70 1.37
C SER A 179 -18.68 -11.92 0.51
N GLU A 180 -17.59 -11.86 -0.25
CA GLU A 180 -17.11 -12.94 -1.12
C GLU A 180 -15.91 -13.67 -0.49
N VAL A 181 -15.36 -13.16 0.62
CA VAL A 181 -14.22 -13.74 1.31
C VAL A 181 -14.71 -14.85 2.24
N SER A 182 -14.14 -16.04 2.12
CA SER A 182 -14.46 -17.15 3.01
C SER A 182 -14.04 -16.86 4.46
N GLU A 183 -14.70 -17.51 5.43
CA GLU A 183 -14.33 -17.38 6.84
C GLU A 183 -12.86 -17.77 7.10
N GLU A 184 -12.38 -18.82 6.43
CA GLU A 184 -10.99 -19.26 6.53
C GLU A 184 -10.01 -18.23 5.98
N ASN A 185 -10.32 -17.60 4.84
CA ASN A 185 -9.50 -16.54 4.27
C ASN A 185 -9.45 -15.31 5.19
N PHE A 186 -10.57 -14.96 5.84
CA PHE A 186 -10.58 -13.92 6.87
C PHE A 186 -9.75 -14.29 8.09
N ARG A 187 -9.83 -15.54 8.56
CA ARG A 187 -9.02 -16.03 9.68
C ARG A 187 -7.53 -15.89 9.36
N LEU A 188 -7.10 -16.34 8.18
CA LEU A 188 -5.72 -16.22 7.71
C LEU A 188 -5.29 -14.76 7.52
N PHE A 189 -6.15 -13.91 6.99
CA PHE A 189 -5.90 -12.47 6.86
C PHE A 189 -5.53 -11.85 8.22
N TYR A 190 -6.40 -12.01 9.22
CA TYR A 190 -6.15 -11.42 10.53
C TYR A 190 -4.98 -12.06 11.28
N GLU A 191 -4.77 -13.38 11.18
CA GLU A 191 -3.62 -14.06 11.79
C GLU A 191 -2.29 -13.50 11.23
N ARG A 192 -2.23 -13.25 9.93
CA ARG A 192 -1.03 -12.72 9.26
C ARG A 192 -0.82 -11.24 9.55
N LEU A 193 -1.88 -10.44 9.58
CA LEU A 193 -1.81 -9.04 10.02
C LEU A 193 -1.26 -8.92 11.45
N GLU A 194 -1.71 -9.79 12.36
CA GLU A 194 -1.21 -9.81 13.74
C GLU A 194 0.29 -10.10 13.80
N LYS A 195 0.79 -11.05 12.98
CA LYS A 195 2.24 -11.31 12.88
C LYS A 195 3.00 -10.09 12.37
N GLY A 196 2.48 -9.41 11.35
CA GLY A 196 3.07 -8.18 10.83
C GLY A 196 3.09 -7.05 11.87
N GLU A 197 1.96 -6.83 12.55
CA GLU A 197 1.81 -5.81 13.58
C GLU A 197 2.77 -6.02 14.75
N ILE A 198 2.93 -7.26 15.24
CA ILE A 198 3.88 -7.59 16.30
C ILE A 198 5.29 -7.17 15.91
N VAL A 199 5.75 -7.55 14.71
CA VAL A 199 7.11 -7.24 14.24
C VAL A 199 7.30 -5.73 14.05
N LEU A 200 6.30 -5.03 13.51
CA LEU A 200 6.34 -3.58 13.37
C LEU A 200 6.35 -2.86 14.73
N ASN A 201 5.61 -3.36 15.72
CA ASN A 201 5.64 -2.81 17.08
C ASN A 201 7.01 -2.98 17.75
N GLU A 202 7.69 -4.11 17.51
CA GLU A 202 9.10 -4.26 17.91
C GLU A 202 10.02 -3.29 17.17
N ALA A 203 9.82 -3.10 15.86
CA ALA A 203 10.61 -2.16 15.06
C ALA A 203 10.49 -0.72 15.57
N LYS A 204 9.30 -0.31 16.04
CA LYS A 204 9.05 1.05 16.54
C LYS A 204 9.91 1.41 17.75
N LYS A 205 10.28 0.40 18.56
CA LYS A 205 11.11 0.55 19.78
C LYS A 205 12.57 0.88 19.45
N LEU A 206 13.02 0.58 18.22
CA LEU A 206 14.38 0.86 17.79
C LEU A 206 14.63 2.39 17.65
N PRO A 207 15.87 2.85 17.87
CA PRO A 207 16.20 4.28 17.82
C PRO A 207 16.08 4.85 16.40
N VAL A 208 16.45 4.06 15.38
CA VAL A 208 16.34 4.45 13.98
C VAL A 208 14.87 4.53 13.59
N LYS A 209 14.46 5.59 12.89
CA LYS A 209 13.11 5.72 12.33
C LYS A 209 13.14 5.46 10.82
N CYS A 210 12.06 4.88 10.31
CA CYS A 210 11.92 4.52 8.91
C CYS A 210 10.57 5.03 8.40
N PRO A 211 10.49 5.80 7.30
CA PRO A 211 9.21 6.23 6.74
C PRO A 211 8.35 5.03 6.33
N ILE A 212 8.95 3.97 5.81
CA ILE A 212 8.25 2.73 5.40
C ILE A 212 7.60 2.03 6.60
N TRP A 213 8.12 2.21 7.83
CA TRP A 213 7.43 1.72 9.03
C TRP A 213 6.04 2.36 9.21
N TYR A 214 5.94 3.67 9.01
CA TYR A 214 4.66 4.38 9.13
C TYR A 214 3.69 3.95 8.04
N GLU A 215 4.19 3.78 6.82
CA GLU A 215 3.39 3.28 5.69
C GLU A 215 2.78 1.92 6.01
N MET A 216 3.61 0.98 6.48
CA MET A 216 3.14 -0.37 6.83
C MET A 216 2.19 -0.34 8.03
N MET A 217 2.45 0.48 9.05
CA MET A 217 1.53 0.60 10.19
C MET A 217 0.20 1.27 9.79
N LEU A 218 0.20 2.21 8.84
CA LEU A 218 -1.04 2.76 8.27
C LEU A 218 -1.81 1.70 7.45
N SER A 219 -1.11 0.81 6.73
CA SER A 219 -1.71 -0.35 6.06
C SER A 219 -2.36 -1.31 7.06
N VAL A 220 -1.64 -1.66 8.14
CA VAL A 220 -2.16 -2.52 9.22
C VAL A 220 -3.36 -1.85 9.90
N ALA A 221 -3.28 -0.56 10.24
CA ALA A 221 -4.38 0.19 10.84
C ALA A 221 -5.63 0.21 9.96
N HIS A 222 -5.44 0.40 8.64
CA HIS A 222 -6.53 0.27 7.67
C HIS A 222 -7.13 -1.14 7.71
N SER A 223 -6.28 -2.16 7.65
CA SER A 223 -6.68 -3.56 7.50
C SER A 223 -7.34 -4.14 8.75
N THR A 224 -7.02 -3.60 9.92
CA THR A 224 -7.47 -4.08 11.23
C THR A 224 -8.63 -3.26 11.84
N GLY A 225 -9.17 -2.27 11.12
CA GLY A 225 -10.37 -1.57 11.61
C GLY A 225 -10.13 -0.37 12.50
N TRP A 226 -8.95 0.25 12.48
CA TRP A 226 -8.70 1.41 13.34
C TRP A 226 -9.67 2.54 13.05
N ASP A 227 -10.22 3.14 14.10
CA ASP A 227 -11.10 4.29 13.97
C ASP A 227 -10.37 5.52 13.41
N LYS A 228 -11.15 6.48 12.90
CA LYS A 228 -10.64 7.68 12.22
C LYS A 228 -9.69 8.48 13.11
N GLU A 229 -9.94 8.54 14.41
CA GLU A 229 -9.14 9.32 15.36
C GLU A 229 -7.74 8.72 15.53
N HIS A 230 -7.67 7.41 15.76
CA HIS A 230 -6.41 6.68 15.94
C HIS A 230 -5.60 6.63 14.64
N TYR A 231 -6.26 6.38 13.51
CA TYR A 231 -5.62 6.43 12.19
C TYR A 231 -5.05 7.83 11.91
N ASN A 232 -5.83 8.88 12.17
CA ASN A 232 -5.40 10.27 11.94
C ASN A 232 -4.17 10.62 12.80
N ARG A 233 -4.11 10.19 14.06
CA ARG A 233 -2.91 10.43 14.89
C ARG A 233 -1.65 9.80 14.30
N LEU A 234 -1.74 8.54 13.85
CA LEU A 234 -0.61 7.87 13.20
C LEU A 234 -0.21 8.58 11.89
N PHE A 235 -1.19 9.00 11.10
CA PHE A 235 -0.96 9.74 9.86
C PHE A 235 -0.26 11.08 10.11
N GLU A 236 -0.72 11.86 11.11
CA GLU A 236 -0.08 13.13 11.48
C GLU A 236 1.36 12.92 12.00
N GLU A 237 1.62 11.84 12.75
CA GLU A 237 2.99 11.47 13.16
C GLU A 237 3.88 11.13 11.96
N ALA A 238 3.33 10.42 10.97
CA ALA A 238 4.03 10.04 9.74
C ALA A 238 4.44 11.26 8.93
N ILE A 239 3.49 12.15 8.60
CA ILE A 239 3.77 13.35 7.79
C ILE A 239 4.57 14.41 8.55
N LYS A 240 4.55 14.43 9.89
CA LYS A 240 5.49 15.24 10.67
C LYS A 240 6.93 14.74 10.51
N THR A 241 7.12 13.43 10.33
CA THR A 241 8.44 12.82 10.14
C THR A 241 8.92 13.00 8.70
N GLU A 242 8.06 12.74 7.72
CA GLU A 242 8.38 12.87 6.30
C GLU A 242 7.21 13.48 5.50
N PRO A 243 7.10 14.82 5.46
CA PRO A 243 5.93 15.51 4.88
C PRO A 243 5.72 15.26 3.38
N TYR A 244 6.79 14.97 2.65
CA TYR A 244 6.75 14.84 1.19
C TYR A 244 6.71 13.39 0.70
N TYR A 245 6.58 12.42 1.62
CA TYR A 245 6.45 11.02 1.24
C TYR A 245 5.00 10.73 0.83
N SER A 246 4.78 10.64 -0.48
CA SER A 246 3.46 10.53 -1.12
C SER A 246 2.65 9.32 -0.67
N GLN A 247 3.31 8.22 -0.28
CA GLN A 247 2.61 6.98 0.08
C GLN A 247 1.77 7.12 1.34
N PHE A 248 2.12 8.01 2.27
CA PHE A 248 1.26 8.30 3.42
C PHE A 248 -0.09 8.85 2.98
N TYR A 249 -0.08 9.80 2.05
CA TYR A 249 -1.29 10.42 1.52
C TYR A 249 -2.09 9.44 0.68
N ARG A 250 -1.42 8.60 -0.12
CA ARG A 250 -2.07 7.52 -0.87
C ARG A 250 -2.80 6.56 0.07
N GLY A 251 -2.14 6.09 1.13
CA GLY A 251 -2.77 5.23 2.15
C GLY A 251 -3.98 5.91 2.81
N LYS A 252 -3.87 7.20 3.13
CA LYS A 252 -4.97 7.97 3.70
C LYS A 252 -6.16 8.11 2.75
N ILE A 253 -5.92 8.34 1.46
CA ILE A 253 -6.95 8.39 0.43
C ILE A 253 -7.70 7.05 0.38
N VAL A 254 -6.97 5.93 0.34
CA VAL A 254 -7.58 4.59 0.31
C VAL A 254 -8.41 4.35 1.57
N TYR A 255 -7.91 4.71 2.76
CA TYR A 255 -8.66 4.61 4.02
C TYR A 255 -10.00 5.38 3.99
N LEU A 256 -10.02 6.54 3.33
CA LEU A 256 -11.20 7.41 3.23
C LEU A 256 -12.12 7.08 2.04
N LEU A 257 -11.91 5.98 1.30
CA LEU A 257 -12.88 5.56 0.29
C LEU A 257 -14.15 5.00 0.97
N PRO A 258 -15.35 5.17 0.36
CA PRO A 258 -16.63 4.73 0.95
C PRO A 258 -16.74 3.21 1.22
N GLN A 259 -16.03 2.39 0.45
CA GLN A 259 -15.96 0.94 0.64
C GLN A 259 -15.14 0.54 1.87
N TRP A 260 -14.36 1.46 2.42
CA TRP A 260 -13.60 1.32 3.65
C TRP A 260 -14.25 2.22 4.71
N TYR A 261 -13.56 3.24 5.24
CA TYR A 261 -14.01 4.05 6.38
C TYR A 261 -14.52 5.44 5.98
N GLY A 262 -14.57 5.71 4.67
CA GLY A 262 -14.97 7.00 4.13
C GLY A 262 -16.46 7.31 4.28
N GLU A 263 -16.75 8.57 4.61
CA GLU A 263 -18.07 9.17 4.45
C GLU A 263 -18.04 10.24 3.34
N ARG A 264 -19.22 10.62 2.85
CA ARG A 264 -19.33 11.69 1.85
C ARG A 264 -18.69 12.98 2.39
N GLY A 265 -17.76 13.56 1.64
CA GLY A 265 -17.07 14.80 2.02
C GLY A 265 -15.72 14.58 2.72
N ASP A 266 -15.39 13.36 3.16
CA ASP A 266 -14.12 13.11 3.87
C ASP A 266 -12.91 13.32 2.95
N LEU A 267 -12.97 12.84 1.70
CA LEU A 267 -11.88 12.99 0.74
C LEU A 267 -11.69 14.44 0.32
N GLU A 268 -12.78 15.17 0.07
CA GLU A 268 -12.75 16.59 -0.28
C GLU A 268 -12.15 17.42 0.86
N LYS A 269 -12.56 17.15 2.10
CA LYS A 269 -11.98 17.78 3.28
C LYS A 269 -10.50 17.47 3.42
N PHE A 270 -10.09 16.22 3.19
CA PHE A 270 -8.69 15.82 3.25
C PHE A 270 -7.84 16.50 2.15
N ALA A 271 -8.36 16.60 0.93
CA ALA A 271 -7.69 17.27 -0.17
C ALA A 271 -7.47 18.77 0.13
N GLU A 272 -8.49 19.47 0.63
CA GLU A 272 -8.38 20.87 1.05
C GLU A 272 -7.34 21.03 2.18
N GLN A 273 -7.41 20.19 3.21
CA GLN A 273 -6.45 20.23 4.32
C GLN A 273 -5.01 19.97 3.89
N THR A 274 -4.80 19.14 2.86
CA THR A 274 -3.47 18.82 2.33
C THR A 274 -2.95 19.95 1.45
N TYR A 275 -3.82 20.58 0.65
CA TYR A 275 -3.45 21.72 -0.19
C TYR A 275 -2.98 22.94 0.60
N GLN A 276 -3.54 23.16 1.79
CA GLN A 276 -3.21 24.30 2.65
C GLN A 276 -1.93 24.12 3.49
N ARG A 277 -1.24 22.98 3.39
CA ARG A 277 0.01 22.69 4.14
C ARG A 277 1.25 23.04 3.32
#